data_AF-A0A2D8JCM7-F1
#
_entry.id   AF-A0A2D8JCM7-F1
#
_cell.length_a   1.000
_cell.length_b   1.000
_cell.length_c   1.000
_cell.angle_alpha   90.00
_cell.angle_beta   90.00
_cell.angle_gamma   90.00
#
_symmetry.space_group_name_H-M   'P 1'
#
loop_
_entity.id
_entity.type
_entity.pdbx_description
1 polymer ?
#
loop_
_entity_poly.entity_id
_entity_poly.type
_entity_poly.pdbx_seq_one_letter_code
_entity_poly.pdbx_strand_id
1 'polypeptide(L)'
;MRASFKYASACMILVSTILVGLWPFLDDAGRSGTLVAAALAVPVQSTAFWALIRFRAEVNRFLAVWIGGTLVRMAVIGIGAVIATKSSADFAIPMLLALAGFFFGLLLLEPFYFRTQSSETVRA
;
A
#
# COMPACT_ATOMS: atom_id res chain seq x y z
N MET A 1 15.17 -11.08 1.09
CA MET A 1 14.16 -11.54 0.11
C MET A 1 12.96 -12.23 0.75
N ARG A 2 13.13 -13.20 1.65
CA ARG A 2 12.00 -13.87 2.36
C ARG A 2 11.02 -12.89 3.03
N ALA A 3 11.52 -11.85 3.70
CA ALA A 3 10.66 -10.89 4.38
C ALA A 3 9.86 -9.98 3.43
N SER A 4 10.45 -9.56 2.31
CA SER A 4 9.73 -8.79 1.27
C SER A 4 8.59 -9.62 0.66
N PHE A 5 8.81 -10.92 0.47
CA PHE A 5 7.80 -11.85 -0.03
C PHE A 5 6.67 -12.09 1.00
N LYS A 6 7.02 -12.27 2.28
CA LYS A 6 6.04 -12.37 3.39
C LYS A 6 5.20 -11.11 3.52
N TYR A 7 5.80 -9.93 3.37
CA TYR A 7 5.07 -8.68 3.41
C TYR A 7 4.17 -8.50 2.18
N ALA A 8 4.67 -8.76 0.97
CA ALA A 8 3.87 -8.66 -0.25
C ALA A 8 2.66 -9.62 -0.23
N SER A 9 2.85 -10.84 0.27
CA SER A 9 1.73 -11.79 0.48
C SER A 9 0.76 -11.29 1.54
N ALA A 10 1.23 -10.70 2.64
CA ALA A 10 0.36 -10.10 3.64
C ALA A 10 -0.42 -8.89 3.12
N CYS A 11 0.19 -8.04 2.28
CA CYS A 11 -0.50 -6.97 1.56
C CYS A 11 -1.64 -7.53 0.71
N MET A 12 -1.37 -8.57 -0.09
CA MET A 12 -2.39 -9.22 -0.92
C MET A 12 -3.51 -9.82 -0.06
N ILE A 13 -3.18 -10.58 0.99
CA ILE A 13 -4.18 -11.20 1.87
C ILE A 13 -5.07 -10.14 2.52
N LEU A 14 -4.47 -9.07 3.07
CA LEU A 14 -5.23 -8.01 3.74
C LEU A 14 -6.17 -7.31 2.75
N VAL A 15 -5.65 -6.88 1.61
CA VAL A 15 -6.44 -6.18 0.59
C VAL A 15 -7.55 -7.09 0.04
N SER A 16 -7.25 -8.35 -0.26
CA SER A 16 -8.26 -9.33 -0.71
C SER A 16 -9.33 -9.57 0.35
N THR A 17 -8.96 -9.66 1.63
CA THR A 17 -9.91 -9.84 2.74
C THR A 17 -10.85 -8.64 2.85
N ILE A 18 -10.31 -7.42 2.76
CA ILE A 18 -11.10 -6.18 2.78
C ILE A 18 -12.04 -6.13 1.57
N LEU A 19 -11.55 -6.45 0.37
CA LEU A 19 -12.37 -6.47 -0.85
C LEU A 19 -13.53 -7.44 -0.75
N VAL A 20 -13.28 -8.69 -0.32
CA VAL A 20 -14.33 -9.71 -0.16
C VAL A 20 -15.31 -9.31 0.93
N GLY A 21 -14.83 -8.80 2.06
CA GLY A 21 -15.67 -8.39 3.18
C GLY A 21 -16.56 -7.19 2.88
N LEU A 22 -16.07 -6.22 2.09
CA LEU A 22 -16.85 -5.04 1.68
C LEU A 22 -17.74 -5.30 0.46
N TRP A 23 -17.47 -6.34 -0.33
CA TRP A 23 -18.16 -6.62 -1.59
C TRP A 23 -19.71 -6.55 -1.56
N PRO A 24 -20.41 -7.11 -0.57
CA PRO A 24 -21.87 -7.05 -0.53
C PRO A 24 -22.42 -5.66 -0.18
N PHE A 25 -21.58 -4.77 0.37
CA PHE A 25 -21.96 -3.41 0.77
C PHE A 25 -21.62 -2.35 -0.29
N LEU A 26 -20.86 -2.72 -1.33
CA LEU A 26 -20.43 -1.82 -2.39
C LEU A 26 -21.40 -1.86 -3.57
N ASP A 27 -21.76 -0.67 -4.05
CA ASP A 27 -22.38 -0.44 -5.36
C ASP A 27 -21.36 -0.63 -6.49
N ASP A 28 -21.80 -0.58 -7.75
CA ASP A 28 -20.92 -0.88 -8.90
C ASP A 28 -19.78 0.14 -9.06
N ALA A 29 -20.03 1.41 -8.75
CA ALA A 29 -18.99 2.44 -8.68
C ALA A 29 -18.01 2.17 -7.53
N GLY A 30 -18.52 1.78 -6.36
CA GLY A 30 -17.74 1.37 -5.20
C GLY A 30 -16.80 0.21 -5.49
N ARG A 31 -17.30 -0.85 -6.15
CA ARG A 31 -16.51 -2.03 -6.56
C ARG A 31 -15.42 -1.68 -7.55
N SER A 32 -15.75 -0.92 -8.60
CA SER A 32 -14.78 -0.52 -9.61
C SER A 32 -13.67 0.34 -8.99
N GLY A 33 -14.05 1.32 -8.15
CA GLY A 33 -13.09 2.21 -7.50
C GLY A 33 -12.17 1.48 -6.52
N THR A 34 -12.73 0.59 -5.69
CA THR A 34 -11.92 -0.22 -4.75
C THR A 34 -11.00 -1.20 -5.46
N LEU A 35 -11.41 -1.80 -6.58
CA LEU A 35 -10.54 -2.67 -7.38
C LEU A 35 -9.37 -1.92 -8.00
N VAL A 36 -9.61 -0.75 -8.60
CA VAL A 36 -8.55 0.10 -9.14
C VAL A 36 -7.60 0.53 -8.02
N ALA A 37 -8.14 0.92 -6.87
CA ALA A 37 -7.34 1.29 -5.71
C ALA A 37 -6.46 0.14 -5.21
N ALA A 38 -6.99 -1.08 -5.13
CA ALA A 38 -6.24 -2.27 -4.75
C ALA A 38 -5.12 -2.57 -5.75
N ALA A 39 -5.42 -2.50 -7.06
CA ALA A 39 -4.47 -2.73 -8.14
C ALA A 39 -3.28 -1.75 -8.10
N LEU A 40 -3.50 -0.52 -7.64
CA LEU A 40 -2.44 0.48 -7.45
C LEU A 40 -1.71 0.35 -6.11
N ALA A 41 -2.46 0.15 -5.03
CA ALA A 41 -1.90 0.16 -3.68
C ALA A 41 -0.93 -0.98 -3.43
N VAL A 42 -1.27 -2.20 -3.88
CA VAL A 42 -0.45 -3.40 -3.66
C VAL A 42 0.96 -3.27 -4.29
N PRO A 43 1.13 -2.93 -5.58
CA PRO A 43 2.46 -2.79 -6.17
C PRO A 43 3.25 -1.61 -5.60
N VAL A 44 2.60 -0.46 -5.38
CA VAL A 44 3.26 0.73 -4.81
C VAL A 44 3.78 0.42 -3.41
N GLN A 45 2.97 -0.22 -2.58
CA GLN A 45 3.35 -0.54 -1.22
C GLN A 45 4.42 -1.64 -1.16
N SER A 46 4.28 -2.68 -1.99
CA SER A 46 5.25 -3.78 -2.03
C SER A 46 6.63 -3.31 -2.49
N THR A 47 6.69 -2.42 -3.47
CA THR A 47 7.94 -1.83 -3.97
C THR A 47 8.57 -0.87 -2.96
N ALA A 48 7.77 -0.01 -2.32
CA ALA A 48 8.24 0.88 -1.26
C ALA A 48 8.86 0.09 -0.09
N PHE A 49 8.20 -0.96 0.38
CA PHE A 49 8.71 -1.80 1.46
C PHE A 49 9.95 -2.61 1.06
N TRP A 50 9.98 -3.13 -0.17
CA TRP A 50 11.18 -3.79 -0.69
C TRP A 50 12.39 -2.84 -0.68
N ALA A 51 12.20 -1.60 -1.12
CA ALA A 51 13.26 -0.59 -1.10
C ALA A 51 13.69 -0.26 0.34
N LEU A 52 12.75 -0.13 1.28
CA LEU A 52 13.05 0.10 2.70
C LEU A 52 13.91 -1.01 3.30
N ILE A 53 13.60 -2.28 3.00
CA ILE A 53 14.45 -3.41 3.43
C ILE A 53 15.83 -3.33 2.79
N ARG A 54 15.92 -2.99 1.50
CA ARG A 54 17.17 -2.97 0.73
C ARG A 54 18.19 -1.96 1.27
N PHE A 55 17.72 -0.85 1.83
CA PHE A 55 18.55 0.25 2.33
C PHE A 55 18.54 0.40 3.86
N ARG A 56 18.00 -0.59 4.59
CA ARG A 56 17.84 -0.53 6.06
C ARG A 56 19.13 -0.33 6.87
N ALA A 57 20.29 -0.68 6.30
CA ALA A 57 21.58 -0.60 6.99
C ALA A 57 22.18 0.81 7.01
N GLU A 58 21.71 1.70 6.14
CA GLU A 58 22.25 3.05 5.96
C GLU A 58 21.17 4.08 6.31
N VAL A 59 21.29 4.76 7.46
CA VAL A 59 20.25 5.67 7.99
C VAL A 59 19.85 6.74 6.97
N ASN A 60 20.81 7.38 6.30
CA ASN A 60 20.53 8.42 5.31
C ASN A 60 19.75 7.89 4.09
N ARG A 61 20.12 6.72 3.57
CA ARG A 61 19.43 6.09 2.44
C ARG A 61 18.07 5.54 2.85
N PHE A 62 17.96 5.00 4.05
CA PHE A 62 16.69 4.55 4.62
C PHE A 62 15.69 5.71 4.72
N LEU A 63 16.10 6.86 5.28
CA LEU A 63 15.26 8.04 5.36
C LEU A 63 14.87 8.56 3.98
N ALA A 64 15.81 8.60 3.03
CA ALA A 64 15.52 9.02 1.65
C ALA A 64 14.47 8.12 0.98
N VAL A 65 14.58 6.80 1.15
CA VAL A 65 13.61 5.83 0.60
C VAL A 65 12.27 5.91 1.31
N TRP A 66 12.26 6.16 2.63
CA TRP A 66 11.03 6.32 3.40
C TRP A 66 10.25 7.58 2.97
N ILE A 67 10.95 8.71 2.87
CA ILE A 67 10.37 9.97 2.37
C ILE A 67 9.93 9.79 0.92
N GLY A 68 10.79 9.22 0.06
CA GLY A 68 10.49 8.95 -1.34
C GLY A 68 9.25 8.08 -1.51
N GLY A 69 9.13 7.00 -0.74
CA GLY A 69 7.95 6.14 -0.74
C GLY A 69 6.68 6.88 -0.32
N THR A 70 6.76 7.76 0.68
CA THR A 70 5.64 8.62 1.09
C THR A 70 5.23 9.58 -0.02
N LEU A 71 6.19 10.24 -0.66
CA LEU A 71 5.93 11.13 -1.79
C LEU A 71 5.28 10.40 -2.96
N VAL A 72 5.74 9.18 -3.29
CA VAL A 72 5.13 8.35 -4.34
C VAL A 72 3.68 8.02 -4.00
N ARG A 73 3.38 7.61 -2.76
CA ARG A 73 1.98 7.34 -2.34
C ARG A 73 1.10 8.58 -2.48
N MET A 74 1.60 9.74 -2.03
CA MET A 74 0.87 11.01 -2.17
C MET A 74 0.68 11.39 -3.64
N ALA A 75 1.69 11.16 -4.48
CA ALA A 75 1.58 11.39 -5.92
C ALA A 75 0.55 10.47 -6.57
N VAL A 76 0.48 9.19 -6.19
CA VAL A 76 -0.55 8.27 -6.71
C VAL A 76 -1.95 8.73 -6.33
N ILE A 77 -2.17 9.15 -5.07
CA ILE A 77 -3.46 9.73 -4.65
C ILE A 77 -3.75 11.00 -5.45
N GLY A 78 -2.78 11.92 -5.55
CA GLY A 78 -2.94 13.20 -6.23
C GLY A 78 -3.21 13.06 -7.72
N ILE A 79 -2.48 12.21 -8.43
CA ILE A 79 -2.70 11.89 -9.84
C ILE A 79 -4.07 11.23 -10.02
N GLY A 80 -4.42 10.28 -9.15
CA GLY A 80 -5.74 9.67 -9.13
C GLY A 80 -6.85 10.71 -8.97
N ALA A 81 -6.64 11.72 -8.11
CA ALA A 81 -7.60 12.80 -7.88
C ALA A 81 -7.72 13.75 -9.08
N VAL A 82 -6.61 14.09 -9.73
CA VAL A 82 -6.60 14.90 -10.96
C VAL A 82 -7.31 14.17 -12.11
N ILE A 83 -7.06 12.87 -12.28
CA ILE A 83 -7.75 12.07 -13.31
C ILE A 83 -9.24 12.00 -12.99
N ALA A 84 -9.59 11.65 -11.75
CA ALA A 84 -10.97 11.58 -11.27
C ALA A 84 -11.77 12.87 -11.55
N THR A 85 -11.20 14.03 -11.19
CA THR A 85 -11.84 15.34 -11.39
C THR A 85 -12.00 15.73 -12.85
N LYS A 86 -11.12 15.25 -13.73
CA LYS A 86 -11.21 15.51 -15.17
C LYS A 86 -12.15 14.56 -15.92
N SER A 87 -12.32 13.33 -15.43
CA SER A 87 -13.04 12.27 -16.13
C SER A 87 -14.52 12.15 -15.76
N SER A 88 -15.02 12.92 -14.78
CA SER A 88 -16.38 12.79 -14.20
C SER A 88 -16.74 11.33 -13.89
N ALA A 89 -15.75 10.53 -13.49
CA ALA A 89 -15.93 9.10 -13.30
C ALA A 89 -16.64 8.84 -11.97
N ASP A 90 -17.78 8.16 -12.00
CA ASP A 90 -18.59 7.87 -10.80
C ASP A 90 -17.81 7.09 -9.72
N PHE A 91 -16.80 6.31 -10.12
CA PHE A 91 -15.95 5.54 -9.20
C PHE A 91 -14.80 6.34 -8.56
N ALA A 92 -14.65 7.62 -8.90
CA ALA A 92 -13.56 8.49 -8.43
C ALA A 92 -13.49 8.59 -6.90
N ILE A 93 -14.63 8.89 -6.27
CA ILE A 93 -14.70 9.10 -4.81
C ILE A 93 -14.39 7.79 -4.07
N PRO A 94 -15.04 6.65 -4.38
CA PRO A 94 -14.69 5.36 -3.79
C PRO A 94 -13.23 4.97 -4.01
N MET A 95 -12.68 5.22 -5.21
CA MET A 95 -11.28 4.92 -5.51
C MET A 95 -10.32 5.69 -4.60
N LEU A 96 -10.48 7.01 -4.48
CA LEU A 96 -9.59 7.83 -3.66
C LEU A 96 -9.66 7.46 -2.18
N LEU A 97 -10.89 7.22 -1.68
CA LEU A 97 -11.10 6.80 -0.30
C LEU A 97 -10.46 5.43 -0.03
N ALA A 98 -10.67 4.47 -0.92
CA ALA A 98 -10.07 3.14 -0.82
C ALA A 98 -8.55 3.19 -0.90
N LEU A 99 -7.99 4.03 -1.78
CA LEU A 99 -6.54 4.15 -1.99
C LEU A 99 -5.86 4.76 -0.75
N ALA A 100 -6.47 5.78 -0.15
CA ALA A 100 -6.03 6.33 1.14
C ALA A 100 -6.13 5.29 2.26
N GLY A 101 -7.26 4.59 2.38
CA GLY A 101 -7.47 3.54 3.38
C GLY A 101 -6.49 2.38 3.25
N PHE A 102 -6.24 1.89 2.04
CA PHE A 102 -5.27 0.82 1.78
C PHE A 102 -3.85 1.26 2.11
N PHE A 103 -3.40 2.43 1.66
CA PHE A 103 -2.06 2.90 2.03
C PHE A 103 -1.90 3.06 3.53
N PHE A 104 -2.89 3.59 4.23
CA PHE A 104 -2.84 3.72 5.68
C PHE A 104 -2.80 2.34 6.37
N GLY A 105 -3.71 1.44 6.02
CA GLY A 105 -3.76 0.09 6.61
C GLY A 105 -2.48 -0.72 6.34
N LEU A 106 -1.92 -0.59 5.14
CA LEU A 106 -0.67 -1.27 4.80
C LEU A 106 0.55 -0.62 5.46
N LEU A 107 0.57 0.70 5.67
CA LEU A 107 1.61 1.38 6.44
C LEU A 107 1.64 0.89 7.89
N LEU A 108 0.47 0.65 8.50
CA LEU A 108 0.38 0.08 9.85
C LEU A 108 0.93 -1.35 9.93
N LEU A 109 0.97 -2.07 8.81
CA LEU A 109 1.54 -3.41 8.73
C LEU A 109 3.08 -3.40 8.70
N GLU A 110 3.71 -2.35 8.16
CA GLU A 110 5.17 -2.25 8.01
C GLU A 110 5.94 -2.46 9.34
N PRO A 111 5.58 -1.82 10.48
CA PRO A 111 6.29 -2.01 11.75
C PRO A 111 6.32 -3.44 12.26
N PHE A 112 5.25 -4.21 12.06
CA PHE A 112 5.17 -5.62 12.49
C PHE A 112 6.20 -6.49 11.76
N TYR A 113 6.37 -6.28 10.46
CA TYR A 113 7.34 -7.01 9.65
C TYR A 113 8.78 -6.51 9.86
N PHE A 114 8.95 -5.23 10.21
CA PHE A 114 10.25 -4.70 10.65
C PHE A 114 10.71 -5.33 11.97
N ARG A 115 9.84 -5.42 12.98
CA ARG A 115 10.17 -5.99 14.31
C ARG A 115 10.48 -7.49 14.29
N THR A 116 9.84 -8.25 13.40
CA THR A 116 10.08 -9.69 13.30
C THR A 116 11.53 -10.01 12.87
N GLN A 117 12.16 -9.13 12.09
CA GLN A 117 13.54 -9.34 11.61
C GLN A 117 14.64 -8.96 12.61
N SER A 118 14.40 -7.99 13.51
CA SER A 118 15.36 -7.70 14.58
C SER A 118 15.48 -8.88 15.55
N SER A 119 14.40 -9.65 15.73
CA SER A 119 14.40 -10.85 16.58
C SER A 119 15.09 -12.06 15.94
N GLU A 120 15.01 -12.24 14.61
CA GLU A 120 15.72 -13.33 13.90
C GLU A 120 17.25 -13.12 13.89
N THR A 121 17.72 -11.88 13.88
CA THR A 121 19.17 -11.59 13.82
C THR A 121 19.87 -11.78 15.18
N VAL A 122 19.13 -11.81 16.29
CA VAL A 122 19.65 -12.06 17.64
C VAL A 122 19.70 -13.56 17.98
N ARG A 123 19.06 -14.41 17.17
CA ARG A 123 19.00 -15.87 17.37
C ARG A 123 19.89 -16.68 16.42
N ALA A 124 20.69 -16.03 15.59
CA ALA A 124 21.68 -16.66 14.71
C ALA A 124 23.09 -16.32 15.21
#